data_AF-A0AAN6IPL3-F1
#
_entry.id   AF-A0AAN6IPL3-F1
#
_cell.length_a   1.000
_cell.length_b   1.000
_cell.length_c   1.000
_cell.angle_alpha   90.00
_cell.angle_beta   90.00
_cell.angle_gamma   90.00
#
_symmetry.space_group_name_H-M   'P 1'
#
loop_
_entity.id
_entity.type
_entity.pdbx_description
1 polymer ?
#
loop_
_entity_poly.entity_id
_entity_poly.type
_entity_poly.pdbx_seq_one_letter_code
_entity_poly.pdbx_strand_id
1 'polypeptide(L)'
;MTRATAGFVPHITPDAAQSSVVDACGFRLRSNVEDVCGESGEASQIYRMTPVADERGEHNADPLYLVATAEIPWVIIKQQQTLDGFSPPESPSRLSHCFRTKAGARGRDTRGIYRLHQFAKVKLQLLDFQVSRYSDMGLPFRILHMPLHELGASGFEKCNIEARMP
;
A
#
# COMPACT_ATOMS: atom_id res chain seq x y z
N MET A 1 -21.53 15.26 -15.66
CA MET A 1 -20.48 15.92 -14.86
C MET A 1 -19.50 14.86 -14.36
N THR A 2 -18.29 14.81 -14.91
CA THR A 2 -17.23 13.95 -14.38
C THR A 2 -16.81 14.50 -13.01
N ARG A 3 -17.07 13.74 -11.94
CA ARG A 3 -16.84 14.09 -10.52
C ARG A 3 -15.37 14.31 -10.12
N ALA A 4 -14.50 14.66 -11.06
CA ALA A 4 -13.20 15.30 -10.75
C ALA A 4 -13.41 16.67 -10.07
N THR A 5 -14.62 17.25 -10.15
CA THR A 5 -15.03 18.54 -9.59
C THR A 5 -15.31 18.56 -8.08
N ALA A 6 -15.07 17.48 -7.34
CA ALA A 6 -15.31 17.45 -5.89
C ALA A 6 -14.27 18.24 -5.06
N GLY A 7 -13.45 19.09 -5.70
CA GLY A 7 -12.47 19.94 -5.04
C GLY A 7 -11.22 19.21 -4.52
N PHE A 8 -11.00 17.96 -4.96
CA PHE A 8 -9.88 17.15 -4.47
C PHE A 8 -8.62 17.38 -5.28
N VAL A 9 -7.51 17.58 -4.57
CA VAL A 9 -6.17 17.62 -5.15
C VAL A 9 -5.62 16.18 -5.16
N PRO A 10 -5.42 15.57 -6.33
CA PRO A 10 -4.79 14.26 -6.40
C PRO A 10 -3.31 14.39 -6.04
N HIS A 11 -2.82 13.46 -5.21
CA HIS A 11 -1.39 13.36 -4.91
C HIS A 11 -0.78 12.11 -5.53
N ILE A 12 0.37 12.29 -6.16
CA ILE A 12 1.28 11.19 -6.52
C ILE A 12 2.27 11.05 -5.38
N THR A 13 2.46 9.84 -4.86
CA THR A 13 3.38 9.58 -3.76
C THR A 13 4.66 8.89 -4.25
N PRO A 14 5.80 9.08 -3.57
CA PRO A 14 7.02 8.30 -3.81
C PRO A 14 6.75 6.79 -3.79
N ASP A 15 7.46 6.05 -4.64
CA ASP A 15 7.34 4.58 -4.74
C ASP A 15 8.27 3.82 -3.77
N ALA A 16 9.13 4.54 -3.04
CA ALA A 16 10.03 3.99 -2.04
C ALA A 16 9.94 4.73 -0.70
N ALA A 17 10.16 4.03 0.40
CA ALA A 17 10.18 4.57 1.75
C ALA A 17 11.30 3.93 2.60
N GLN A 18 11.75 4.66 3.63
CA GLN A 18 12.70 4.15 4.63
C GLN A 18 12.05 3.05 5.49
N SER A 19 12.85 2.14 6.05
CA SER A 19 12.40 1.05 6.95
C SER A 19 11.52 1.57 8.08
N SER A 20 11.99 2.60 8.79
CA SER A 20 11.31 3.20 9.94
C SER A 20 9.86 3.59 9.63
N VAL A 21 9.61 4.09 8.43
CA VAL A 21 8.28 4.51 7.97
C VAL A 21 7.41 3.31 7.66
N VAL A 22 7.97 2.32 6.94
CA VAL A 22 7.27 1.09 6.59
C VAL A 22 6.80 0.37 7.85
N ASP A 23 7.68 0.24 8.84
CA ASP A 23 7.38 -0.36 10.13
C ASP A 23 6.36 0.46 10.94
N ALA A 24 6.48 1.78 10.96
CA ALA A 24 5.51 2.66 11.62
C ALA A 24 4.09 2.54 11.04
N CYS A 25 3.97 2.20 9.75
CA CYS A 25 2.68 1.94 9.09
C CYS A 25 2.13 0.53 9.37
N GLY A 26 2.79 -0.27 10.21
CA GLY A 26 2.39 -1.64 10.55
C GLY A 26 2.71 -2.67 9.46
N PHE A 27 3.47 -2.28 8.43
CA PHE A 27 3.98 -3.22 7.44
C PHE A 27 5.24 -3.88 8.00
N ARG A 28 5.05 -4.85 8.89
CA ARG A 28 6.15 -5.53 9.56
C ARG A 28 7.15 -6.08 8.54
N LEU A 29 8.34 -5.51 8.53
CA LEU A 29 9.48 -6.08 7.84
C LEU A 29 9.88 -7.36 8.56
N ARG A 30 9.53 -8.53 8.00
CA ARG A 30 10.08 -9.79 8.48
C ARG A 30 11.53 -9.84 8.01
N SER A 31 12.43 -9.33 8.83
CA SER A 31 13.87 -9.52 8.68
C SER A 31 14.35 -10.35 9.85
N ASN A 32 14.61 -11.63 9.62
CA ASN A 32 15.70 -12.23 10.37
C ASN A 32 16.98 -11.67 9.73
N VAL A 33 17.81 -11.08 10.56
CA VAL A 33 19.19 -10.74 10.24
C VAL A 33 19.86 -12.03 9.74
N GLU A 34 20.61 -11.91 8.63
CA GLU A 34 21.23 -12.98 7.82
C GLU A 34 20.39 -13.52 6.64
N ASP A 35 20.28 -12.73 5.58
CA ASP A 35 19.98 -13.22 4.23
C ASP A 35 21.02 -12.66 3.25
N VAL A 36 22.24 -13.19 3.35
CA VAL A 36 23.14 -13.35 2.19
C VAL A 36 23.05 -14.83 1.83
N CYS A 37 22.01 -15.18 1.06
CA CYS A 37 21.81 -16.50 0.46
C CYS A 37 21.93 -17.71 1.43
N GLY A 38 20.84 -18.14 2.09
CA GLY A 38 20.86 -19.44 2.76
C GLY A 38 19.67 -19.79 3.66
N GLU A 39 18.58 -20.26 3.04
CA GLU A 39 17.67 -21.30 3.57
C GLU A 39 17.22 -21.23 5.05
N SER A 40 16.58 -20.13 5.50
CA SER A 40 15.55 -20.12 6.56
C SER A 40 14.82 -18.77 6.71
N GLY A 41 14.72 -17.98 5.64
CA GLY A 41 14.01 -16.69 5.65
C GLY A 41 12.51 -16.85 5.39
N GLU A 42 11.66 -16.54 6.38
CA GLU A 42 10.22 -16.40 6.13
C GLU A 42 9.96 -15.30 5.09
N ALA A 43 9.12 -15.58 4.11
CA ALA A 43 8.95 -14.74 2.94
C ALA A 43 8.34 -13.35 3.29
N SER A 44 9.13 -12.28 3.13
CA SER A 44 8.70 -10.89 3.32
C SER A 44 7.62 -10.49 2.30
N GLN A 45 6.67 -9.64 2.70
CA GLN A 45 5.60 -9.11 1.84
C GLN A 45 6.01 -7.90 0.99
N ILE A 46 7.16 -7.28 1.30
CA ILE A 46 7.66 -6.03 0.70
C ILE A 46 9.07 -6.25 0.13
N TYR A 47 9.35 -5.61 -0.99
CA TYR A 47 10.68 -5.62 -1.61
C TYR A 47 11.64 -4.65 -0.91
N ARG A 48 12.83 -5.14 -0.56
CA ARG A 48 13.95 -4.34 -0.07
C ARG A 48 14.86 -3.98 -1.25
N MET A 49 15.27 -2.73 -1.33
CA MET A 49 16.26 -2.24 -2.28
C MET A 49 17.64 -2.29 -1.61
N THR A 50 18.58 -2.99 -2.25
CA THR A 50 19.97 -3.00 -1.81
C THR A 50 20.64 -1.72 -2.31
N PRO A 51 21.26 -0.92 -1.42
CA PRO A 51 22.02 0.25 -1.86
C PRO A 51 23.21 -0.18 -2.72
N VAL A 52 23.45 0.53 -3.82
CA VAL A 52 24.65 0.33 -4.64
C VAL A 52 25.83 0.88 -3.85
N ALA A 53 26.90 0.09 -3.71
CA ALA A 53 28.13 0.54 -3.07
C ALA A 53 28.73 1.72 -3.87
N ASP A 54 29.22 2.72 -3.18
CA ASP A 54 30.06 3.73 -3.83
C ASP A 54 31.40 3.11 -4.27
N GLU A 55 32.23 3.88 -4.98
CA GLU A 55 33.56 3.43 -5.42
C GLU A 55 34.50 3.07 -4.24
N ARG A 56 34.11 3.39 -3.00
CA ARG A 56 34.84 3.14 -1.75
C ARG A 56 34.33 1.91 -1.00
N GLY A 57 33.25 1.27 -1.47
CA GLY A 57 32.67 0.09 -0.83
C GLY A 57 31.91 0.39 0.46
N GLU A 58 31.60 1.66 0.76
CA GLU A 58 30.92 2.03 2.00
C GLU A 58 29.39 2.08 1.80
N HIS A 59 28.67 1.34 2.65
CA HIS A 59 27.20 1.34 2.69
C HIS A 59 26.72 2.16 3.90
N ASN A 60 26.71 3.48 3.78
CA ASN A 60 26.29 4.38 4.88
C ASN A 60 24.84 4.87 4.77
N ALA A 61 24.04 4.29 3.86
CA ALA A 61 22.65 4.67 3.65
C ALA A 61 21.67 3.61 4.16
N ASP A 62 20.64 4.04 4.87
CA ASP A 62 19.55 3.17 5.30
C ASP A 62 18.88 2.48 4.09
N PRO A 63 18.50 1.20 4.22
CA PRO A 63 17.84 0.48 3.14
C PRO A 63 16.48 1.12 2.81
N LEU A 64 16.21 1.26 1.52
CA LEU A 64 14.91 1.67 1.00
C LEU A 64 14.04 0.44 0.69
N TYR A 65 12.73 0.63 0.77
CA TYR A 65 11.75 -0.41 0.49
C TYR A 65 10.72 0.10 -0.51
N LEU A 66 10.35 -0.73 -1.49
CA LEU A 66 9.29 -0.39 -2.44
C LEU A 66 7.92 -0.48 -1.78
N VAL A 67 7.11 0.56 -1.93
CA VAL A 67 5.87 0.71 -1.16
C VAL A 67 4.77 -0.23 -1.66
N ALA A 68 4.06 -0.90 -0.74
CA ALA A 68 2.94 -1.78 -1.07
C ALA A 68 1.60 -1.05 -1.27
N THR A 69 1.58 0.27 -1.00
CA THR A 69 0.43 1.17 -1.07
C THR A 69 0.87 2.64 -0.90
N ALA A 70 0.19 3.57 -1.57
CA ALA A 70 0.38 5.02 -1.43
C ALA A 70 0.21 5.56 0.00
N GLU A 71 -0.35 4.74 0.90
CA GLU A 71 -0.55 5.08 2.31
C GLU A 71 0.77 5.22 3.07
N ILE A 72 1.75 4.37 2.82
CA ILE A 72 3.06 4.38 3.50
C ILE A 72 3.78 5.73 3.32
N PRO A 73 4.08 6.19 2.09
CA PRO A 73 4.77 7.46 1.88
C PRO A 73 3.92 8.67 2.27
N TRP A 74 2.59 8.52 2.28
CA TRP A 74 1.70 9.60 2.71
C TRP A 74 1.79 9.91 4.21
N VAL A 75 2.05 8.89 5.04
CA VAL A 75 2.27 9.10 6.48
C VAL A 75 3.45 10.05 6.70
N ILE A 76 4.53 9.91 5.92
CA ILE A 76 5.69 10.83 5.99
C ILE A 76 5.31 12.25 5.59
N ILE A 77 4.60 12.41 4.47
CA ILE A 77 4.20 13.73 3.95
C ILE A 77 3.37 14.49 5.00
N LYS A 78 2.58 13.76 5.80
CA LYS A 78 1.76 14.30 6.88
C LYS A 78 2.43 14.25 8.26
N GLN A 79 3.66 13.75 8.34
CA GLN A 79 4.41 13.69 9.58
C GLN A 79 4.67 15.11 10.08
N GLN A 80 4.56 15.33 11.39
CA GLN A 80 4.75 16.63 12.04
C GLN A 80 3.78 17.75 11.63
N GLN A 81 2.68 17.43 10.94
CA GLN A 81 1.60 18.39 10.71
C GLN A 81 0.63 18.38 11.90
N THR A 82 0.39 19.55 12.49
CA THR A 82 -0.74 19.75 13.41
C THR A 82 -1.99 19.93 12.59
N LEU A 83 -2.93 18.99 12.68
CA LEU A 83 -4.22 19.11 12.00
C LEU A 83 -5.17 19.93 12.87
N ASP A 84 -5.80 20.93 12.26
CA ASP A 84 -6.94 21.61 12.88
C ASP A 84 -8.15 20.67 12.82
N GLY A 85 -8.71 20.32 13.98
CA GLY A 85 -9.75 19.31 14.14
C GLY A 85 -11.07 19.63 13.42
N PHE A 86 -11.21 20.85 12.90
CA PHE A 86 -12.37 21.32 12.15
C PHE A 86 -12.20 21.28 10.63
N SER A 87 -11.01 20.95 10.13
CA SER A 87 -10.76 20.87 8.69
C SER A 87 -11.30 19.57 8.08
N PRO A 88 -11.93 19.61 6.90
CA PRO A 88 -12.28 18.39 6.17
C PRO A 88 -11.00 17.65 5.75
N PRO A 89 -11.05 16.32 5.53
CA PRO A 89 -9.89 15.56 5.11
C PRO A 89 -9.33 16.11 3.79
N GLU A 90 -8.10 16.64 3.86
CA GLU A 90 -7.48 17.47 2.80
C GLU A 90 -7.26 16.76 1.47
N SER A 91 -7.23 15.43 1.42
CA SER A 91 -7.17 14.71 0.14
C SER A 91 -7.64 13.26 0.27
N PRO A 92 -8.78 12.92 -0.35
CA PRO A 92 -9.28 11.56 -0.32
C PRO A 92 -8.58 10.64 -1.33
N SER A 93 -7.79 11.15 -2.30
CA SER A 93 -7.28 10.35 -3.42
C SER A 93 -5.77 10.46 -3.62
N ARG A 94 -5.09 9.31 -3.67
CA ARG A 94 -3.63 9.21 -3.90
C ARG A 94 -3.34 8.16 -4.93
N LEU A 95 -2.47 8.46 -5.88
CA LEU A 95 -2.02 7.53 -6.92
C LEU A 95 -0.59 7.07 -6.62
N SER A 96 -0.36 5.76 -6.67
CA SER A 96 0.99 5.19 -6.61
C SER A 96 1.09 3.89 -7.39
N HIS A 97 2.33 3.51 -7.74
CA HIS A 97 2.61 2.11 -8.00
C HIS A 97 2.69 1.36 -6.67
N CYS A 98 2.31 0.09 -6.69
CA CYS A 98 2.26 -0.78 -5.51
C CYS A 98 3.06 -2.03 -5.81
N PHE A 99 4.04 -2.33 -4.96
CA PHE A 99 4.93 -3.47 -5.11
C PHE A 99 4.67 -4.50 -4.01
N ARG A 100 4.42 -5.75 -4.38
CA ARG A 100 4.18 -6.85 -3.44
C ARG A 100 4.92 -8.11 -3.90
N THR A 101 5.65 -8.75 -3.00
CA THR A 101 6.37 -10.00 -3.29
C THR A 101 5.45 -11.18 -3.54
N LYS A 102 4.19 -11.12 -3.07
CA LYS A 102 3.21 -12.22 -3.12
C LYS A 102 3.71 -13.51 -2.45
N ALA A 103 4.63 -13.36 -1.51
CA ALA A 103 5.09 -14.39 -0.60
C ALA A 103 3.90 -15.15 0.01
N GLY A 104 3.93 -16.50 -0.08
CA GLY A 104 2.86 -17.39 0.43
C GLY A 104 1.70 -17.67 -0.54
N ALA A 105 1.66 -17.07 -1.74
CA ALA A 105 0.61 -17.29 -2.74
C ALA A 105 1.05 -18.19 -3.92
N ARG A 106 2.10 -19.01 -3.75
CA ARG A 106 2.68 -19.84 -4.83
C ARG A 106 1.60 -20.72 -5.47
N GLY A 107 1.39 -20.58 -6.77
CA GLY A 107 0.43 -21.37 -7.55
C GLY A 107 -1.03 -20.90 -7.51
N ARG A 108 -1.38 -19.83 -6.78
CA ARG A 108 -2.73 -19.23 -6.80
C ARG A 108 -2.81 -18.04 -7.74
N ASP A 109 -3.88 -17.96 -8.53
CA ASP A 109 -4.23 -16.85 -9.41
C ASP A 109 -3.08 -16.40 -10.34
N THR A 110 -2.31 -17.36 -10.86
CA THR A 110 -1.10 -17.09 -11.65
C THR A 110 -1.38 -16.65 -13.09
N ARG A 111 -2.62 -16.83 -13.57
CA ARG A 111 -3.03 -16.43 -14.92
C ARG A 111 -3.64 -15.02 -14.92
N GLY A 112 -3.23 -14.21 -15.88
CA GLY A 112 -3.77 -12.87 -16.10
C GLY A 112 -3.21 -11.82 -15.14
N ILE A 113 -3.98 -10.74 -14.93
CA ILE A 113 -3.53 -9.54 -14.19
C ILE A 113 -4.09 -9.45 -12.76
N TYR A 114 -4.75 -10.50 -12.27
CA TYR A 114 -5.40 -10.48 -10.96
C TYR A 114 -4.40 -10.37 -9.80
N ARG A 115 -3.23 -11.02 -9.94
CA ARG A 115 -2.18 -11.05 -8.90
C ARG A 115 -0.81 -10.74 -9.50
N LEU A 116 -0.44 -9.47 -9.48
CA LEU A 116 0.85 -8.98 -9.99
C LEU A 116 1.79 -8.55 -8.87
N HIS A 117 3.09 -8.54 -9.15
CA HIS A 117 4.12 -7.97 -8.27
C HIS A 117 4.12 -6.44 -8.28
N GLN A 118 3.69 -5.83 -9.39
CA GLN A 118 3.53 -4.40 -9.55
C GLN A 118 2.14 -4.10 -10.13
N PHE A 119 1.44 -3.12 -9.56
CA PHE A 119 0.17 -2.63 -10.07
C PHE A 119 -0.01 -1.16 -9.70
N ALA A 120 -0.76 -0.40 -10.51
CA ALA A 120 -1.14 0.96 -10.16
C ALA A 120 -2.40 0.95 -9.29
N LYS A 121 -2.48 1.83 -8.30
CA LYS A 121 -3.66 1.94 -7.43
C LYS A 121 -3.95 3.39 -7.09
N VAL A 122 -5.21 3.77 -7.22
CA VAL A 122 -5.76 4.97 -6.58
C VAL A 122 -6.26 4.56 -5.20
N LYS A 123 -5.59 5.01 -4.14
CA LYS A 123 -6.04 4.86 -2.75
C LYS A 123 -7.10 5.93 -2.47
N LEU A 124 -8.26 5.49 -2.02
CA LEU A 124 -9.37 6.33 -1.58
C LEU A 124 -9.59 6.19 -0.07
N GLN A 125 -9.91 7.28 0.64
CA GLN A 125 -10.11 7.25 2.11
C GLN A 125 -11.55 6.94 2.53
N LEU A 126 -12.55 7.42 1.80
CA LEU A 126 -13.95 7.31 2.20
C LEU A 126 -14.64 6.11 1.51
N LEU A 127 -15.36 5.29 2.28
CA LEU A 127 -16.06 4.12 1.77
C LEU A 127 -17.18 4.52 0.80
N ASP A 128 -18.02 5.48 1.19
CA ASP A 128 -19.13 5.95 0.35
C ASP A 128 -18.64 6.48 -1.00
N PHE A 129 -17.49 7.17 -0.98
CA PHE A 129 -16.87 7.64 -2.21
C PHE A 129 -16.41 6.47 -3.09
N GLN A 130 -15.78 5.45 -2.51
CA GLN A 130 -15.39 4.22 -3.23
C GLN A 130 -16.60 3.51 -3.82
N VAL A 131 -17.64 3.27 -3.02
CA VAL A 131 -18.89 2.63 -3.45
C VAL A 131 -19.50 3.39 -4.63
N SER A 132 -19.54 4.73 -4.57
CA SER A 132 -20.03 5.53 -5.69
C SER A 132 -19.23 5.32 -6.98
N ARG A 133 -17.91 5.07 -6.92
CA ARG A 133 -17.09 4.81 -8.10
C ARG A 133 -17.44 3.46 -8.73
N TYR A 134 -17.64 2.43 -7.93
CA TYR A 134 -18.04 1.11 -8.44
C TYR A 134 -19.43 1.14 -9.07
N SER A 135 -20.38 1.86 -8.44
CA SER A 135 -21.72 2.06 -9.00
C SER A 135 -21.68 2.84 -10.32
N ASP A 136 -20.88 3.91 -10.40
CA ASP A 136 -20.71 4.69 -11.63
C ASP A 136 -20.14 3.85 -12.79
N MET A 137 -19.32 2.84 -12.49
CA MET A 137 -18.79 1.89 -13.49
C MET A 137 -19.78 0.79 -13.88
N GLY A 138 -20.96 0.71 -13.24
CA GLY A 138 -21.96 -0.33 -13.50
C GLY A 138 -21.50 -1.73 -13.09
N LEU A 139 -20.51 -1.84 -12.20
CA LEU A 139 -20.01 -3.13 -11.74
C LEU A 139 -20.95 -3.70 -10.67
N PRO A 140 -21.41 -4.96 -10.77
CA PRO A 140 -22.08 -5.62 -9.65
C PRO A 140 -21.07 -5.95 -8.55
N PHE A 141 -21.31 -5.48 -7.33
CA PHE A 141 -20.44 -5.71 -6.17
C PHE A 141 -21.23 -5.96 -4.88
N ARG A 142 -20.54 -6.46 -3.85
CA ARG A 142 -21.02 -6.53 -2.47
C ARG A 142 -20.00 -5.91 -1.52
N ILE A 143 -20.48 -5.44 -0.37
CA ILE A 143 -19.65 -4.94 0.72
C ILE A 143 -19.58 -6.02 1.80
N LEU A 144 -18.38 -6.35 2.26
CA LEU A 144 -18.13 -7.31 3.33
C LEU A 144 -17.39 -6.61 4.47
N HIS A 145 -17.93 -6.72 5.69
CA HIS A 145 -17.19 -6.36 6.91
C HIS A 145 -16.33 -7.55 7.32
N MET A 146 -15.03 -7.31 7.44
CA MET A 146 -14.08 -8.38 7.73
C MET A 146 -14.06 -8.71 9.23
N PRO A 147 -13.97 -10.00 9.60
CA PRO A 147 -13.83 -10.38 11.01
C PRO A 147 -12.47 -9.91 11.56
N LEU A 148 -12.39 -9.81 12.89
CA LEU A 148 -11.20 -9.30 13.60
C LEU A 148 -9.89 -10.01 13.23
N HIS A 149 -9.95 -11.33 12.99
CA HIS A 149 -8.76 -12.13 12.65
C HIS A 149 -8.25 -11.93 11.21
N GLU A 150 -9.00 -11.23 10.35
CA GLU A 150 -8.60 -10.87 8.99
C GLU A 150 -8.14 -9.41 8.85
N LEU A 151 -8.06 -8.69 9.97
CA LEU A 151 -7.55 -7.34 10.02
C LEU A 151 -6.02 -7.34 9.86
N GLY A 152 -5.52 -6.31 9.15
CA GLY A 152 -4.09 -6.04 9.14
C GLY A 152 -3.64 -5.46 10.48
N ALA A 153 -2.33 -5.44 10.73
CA ALA A 153 -1.77 -5.00 12.02
C ALA A 153 -2.21 -3.59 12.45
N SER A 154 -2.52 -2.70 11.50
CA SER A 154 -2.98 -1.33 11.74
C SER A 154 -4.50 -1.15 11.64
N GLY A 155 -5.27 -2.20 11.34
CA GLY A 155 -6.71 -2.11 11.08
C GLY A 155 -7.54 -2.22 12.35
N PHE A 156 -8.39 -1.23 12.61
CA PHE A 156 -9.46 -1.32 13.61
C PHE A 156 -10.74 -1.93 13.02
N GLU A 157 -11.10 -1.50 11.81
CA GLU A 157 -12.19 -2.04 11.00
C GLU A 157 -11.73 -2.13 9.54
N LYS A 158 -12.27 -3.09 8.79
CA LYS A 158 -11.98 -3.26 7.38
C LYS A 158 -13.24 -3.70 6.64
N CYS A 159 -13.56 -2.95 5.60
CA CYS A 159 -14.58 -3.32 4.62
C CYS A 159 -13.91 -3.67 3.29
N ASN A 160 -14.28 -4.82 2.72
CA ASN A 160 -13.90 -5.19 1.36
C ASN A 160 -15.07 -4.90 0.42
N ILE A 161 -14.77 -4.31 -0.74
CA ILE A 161 -15.70 -4.23 -1.88
C ILE A 161 -15.30 -5.34 -2.85
N GLU A 162 -16.18 -6.31 -3.04
CA GLU A 162 -15.94 -7.43 -3.96
C GLU A 162 -16.83 -7.28 -5.18
N ALA A 163 -16.22 -6.97 -6.33
CA ALA A 163 -16.89 -6.98 -7.61
C ALA A 163 -17.01 -8.41 -8.15
N ARG A 164 -18.14 -8.73 -8.79
CA ARG A 164 -18.33 -10.01 -9.46
C ARG A 164 -17.47 -10.07 -10.72
N MET A 165 -16.66 -11.11 -10.82
CA MET A 165 -15.98 -11.49 -12.06
C MET A 165 -16.86 -12.51 -12.81
N PRO A 166 -17.20 -12.29 -14.10
CA PRO A 166 -18.00 -13.22 -14.88
C PRO A 166 -17.25 -14.50 -15.28
#